data_AF-A0A2E2NCA7-F1
#
_entry.id   AF-A0A2E2NCA7-F1
#
_cell.length_a   1.000
_cell.length_b   1.000
_cell.length_c   1.000
_cell.angle_alpha   90.00
_cell.angle_beta   90.00
_cell.angle_gamma   90.00
#
_symmetry.space_group_name_H-M   'P 1'
#
loop_
_entity.id
_entity.type
_entity.pdbx_description
1 polymer ?
#
loop_
_entity_poly.entity_id
_entity_poly.type
_entity_poly.pdbx_seq_one_letter_code
_entity_poly.pdbx_strand_id
1 'polypeptide(L)'
;MSKSDTANGVHFLLRRLHSLSGVLPIGVFMIVHLTTNSSIIWGGLNARAGGADGGREFDQTAIATFQHEVDFINNLPLLLLIEIFGLWLPIAFHSLLGVYYATTGKSNLVRYSYQDNWRYTLQRWTGYIGLVFI
;
A
#
# COMPACT_ATOMS: atom_id res chain seq x y z
N MET A 1 6.87 -38.68 2.43
CA MET A 1 6.33 -37.44 3.02
C MET A 1 4.84 -37.63 3.25
N SER A 2 4.34 -37.38 4.46
CA SER A 2 2.92 -37.61 4.78
C SER A 2 2.04 -36.46 4.26
N LYS A 3 0.74 -36.71 4.07
CA LYS A 3 -0.24 -35.69 3.65
C LYS A 3 -0.29 -34.51 4.63
N SER A 4 -0.07 -34.77 5.92
CA SER A 4 0.05 -33.74 6.97
C SER A 4 1.30 -32.87 6.83
N ASP A 5 2.45 -33.43 6.47
CA ASP A 5 3.70 -32.66 6.29
C ASP A 5 3.56 -31.66 5.14
N THR A 6 2.91 -32.09 4.06
CA THR A 6 2.66 -31.24 2.88
C THR A 6 1.70 -30.10 3.24
N ALA A 7 0.63 -30.38 3.98
CA ALA A 7 -0.32 -29.36 4.43
C ALA A 7 0.33 -28.31 5.34
N ASN A 8 1.19 -28.74 6.26
CA ASN A 8 1.94 -27.84 7.14
C ASN A 8 2.92 -26.95 6.36
N GLY A 9 3.62 -27.52 5.38
CA GLY A 9 4.53 -26.79 4.49
C GLY A 9 3.81 -25.72 3.66
N VAL A 10 2.67 -26.05 3.08
CA VAL A 10 1.85 -25.10 2.29
C VAL A 10 1.35 -23.96 3.16
N HIS A 11 0.82 -24.25 4.35
CA HIS A 11 0.34 -23.20 5.27
C HIS A 11 1.47 -22.24 5.68
N PHE A 12 2.66 -22.76 5.98
CA PHE A 12 3.83 -21.94 6.29
C PHE A 12 4.26 -21.06 5.10
N LEU A 13 4.30 -21.64 3.89
CA LEU A 13 4.63 -20.91 2.67
C LEU A 13 3.63 -19.78 2.40
N LEU A 14 2.33 -20.04 2.52
CA LEU A 14 1.28 -19.03 2.30
C LEU A 14 1.38 -17.86 3.27
N ARG A 15 1.76 -18.09 4.54
CA ARG A 15 2.00 -16.99 5.51
C ARG A 15 3.20 -16.14 5.12
N ARG A 16 4.27 -16.77 4.64
CA ARG A 16 5.47 -16.06 4.17
C ARG A 16 5.17 -15.24 2.91
N LEU A 17 4.48 -15.83 1.94
CA LEU A 17 4.06 -15.12 0.72
C LEU A 17 3.09 -13.98 1.03
N HIS A 18 2.15 -14.16 1.96
CA HIS A 18 1.25 -13.09 2.41
C HIS A 18 2.03 -11.92 3.02
N SER A 19 3.01 -12.22 3.88
CA SER A 19 3.89 -11.17 4.42
C SER A 19 4.73 -10.50 3.32
N LEU A 20 5.28 -11.28 2.39
CA LEU A 20 6.12 -10.77 1.30
C LEU A 20 5.33 -9.85 0.36
N SER A 21 4.12 -10.23 -0.02
CA SER A 21 3.22 -9.43 -0.87
C SER A 21 2.80 -8.10 -0.22
N GLY A 22 2.65 -8.09 1.10
CA GLY A 22 2.39 -6.87 1.87
C GLY A 22 3.59 -5.93 1.96
N VAL A 23 4.77 -6.48 2.24
CA VAL A 23 5.97 -5.66 2.46
C VAL A 23 6.57 -5.15 1.14
N LEU A 24 6.69 -6.00 0.13
CA LEU A 24 7.43 -5.67 -1.08
C LEU A 24 6.53 -5.10 -2.19
N PRO A 25 5.60 -5.84 -2.81
CA PRO A 25 4.71 -5.26 -3.81
C PRO A 25 3.88 -4.09 -3.29
N ILE A 26 3.08 -4.31 -2.23
CA ILE A 26 2.18 -3.27 -1.72
C ILE A 26 2.97 -2.14 -1.05
N GLY A 27 3.99 -2.46 -0.26
CA GLY A 27 4.83 -1.44 0.39
C GLY A 27 5.53 -0.52 -0.61
N VAL A 28 6.13 -1.08 -1.67
CA VAL A 28 6.75 -0.28 -2.74
C VAL A 28 5.70 0.56 -3.48
N PHE A 29 4.54 -0.03 -3.82
CA PHE A 29 3.45 0.72 -4.43
C PHE A 29 3.00 1.90 -3.55
N MET A 30 2.83 1.69 -2.24
CA MET A 30 2.41 2.75 -1.32
C MET A 30 3.42 3.89 -1.25
N ILE A 31 4.73 3.60 -1.32
CA ILE A 31 5.76 4.64 -1.37
C ILE A 31 5.55 5.47 -2.63
N VAL A 32 5.54 4.84 -3.81
CA VAL A 32 5.37 5.54 -5.09
C VAL A 32 4.06 6.32 -5.11
N HIS A 33 2.95 5.69 -4.73
CA HIS A 33 1.62 6.28 -4.72
C HIS A 33 1.56 7.52 -3.83
N LEU A 34 2.04 7.43 -2.58
CA LEU A 34 2.04 8.57 -1.67
C LEU A 34 3.00 9.66 -2.12
N THR A 35 4.18 9.32 -2.66
CA THR A 35 5.13 10.32 -3.17
C THR A 35 4.58 11.06 -4.38
N THR A 36 4.00 10.35 -5.35
CA THR A 36 3.35 10.95 -6.52
C THR A 36 2.18 11.83 -6.10
N ASN A 37 1.32 11.37 -5.18
CA ASN A 37 0.25 12.23 -4.64
C ASN A 37 0.79 13.45 -3.91
N SER A 38 1.90 13.33 -3.17
CA SER A 38 2.51 14.46 -2.46
C SER A 38 3.19 15.46 -3.39
N SER A 39 3.45 15.10 -4.66
CA SER A 39 4.13 15.98 -5.62
C SER A 39 3.37 17.28 -5.90
N ILE A 40 2.04 17.30 -5.71
CA ILE A 40 1.24 18.53 -5.79
C ILE A 40 1.68 19.56 -4.73
N ILE A 41 2.00 19.10 -3.52
CA ILE A 41 2.49 19.96 -2.44
C ILE A 41 3.91 20.43 -2.76
N TRP A 42 4.77 19.53 -3.26
CA TRP A 42 6.14 19.88 -3.64
C TRP A 42 6.21 20.88 -4.78
N GLY A 43 5.40 20.71 -5.83
CA GLY A 43 5.29 21.67 -6.93
C GLY A 43 4.86 23.05 -6.44
N GLY A 44 3.89 23.09 -5.52
CA GLY A 44 3.48 24.32 -4.87
C GLY A 44 4.60 24.96 -4.04
N LEU A 45 5.30 24.20 -3.20
CA LEU A 45 6.41 24.72 -2.39
C LEU A 45 7.54 25.28 -3.25
N ASN A 46 7.89 24.61 -4.35
CA ASN A 46 8.91 25.08 -5.29
C ASN A 46 8.50 26.38 -5.98
N ALA A 47 7.22 26.54 -6.34
CA ALA A 47 6.71 27.78 -6.92
C ALA A 47 6.88 28.98 -5.98
N ARG A 48 6.68 28.79 -4.66
CA ARG A 48 6.86 29.86 -3.65
C ARG A 48 8.31 30.31 -3.53
N ALA A 49 9.27 29.41 -3.73
CA ALA A 49 10.69 29.73 -3.65
C ALA A 49 11.21 30.49 -4.89
N GLY A 50 10.50 30.40 -6.02
CA GLY A 50 10.88 31.01 -7.30
C GLY A 50 10.57 32.50 -7.48
N GLY A 51 9.98 33.17 -6.48
CA GLY A 51 9.61 34.60 -6.58
C GLY A 51 8.38 34.88 -7.43
N ALA A 52 7.60 33.84 -7.76
CA ALA A 52 6.34 33.87 -8.49
C ALA A 52 5.27 34.71 -7.77
N ASP A 53 4.60 35.61 -8.49
CA ASP A 53 3.63 36.56 -7.94
C ASP A 53 2.39 35.83 -7.38
N GLY A 54 2.16 36.05 -6.09
CA GLY A 54 0.99 35.72 -5.27
C GLY A 54 -0.17 34.93 -5.91
N GLY A 55 -0.25 33.64 -5.57
CA GLY A 55 -1.50 32.88 -5.45
C GLY A 55 -1.93 32.08 -6.68
N ARG A 56 -1.91 32.63 -7.90
CA ARG A 56 -2.35 31.90 -9.12
C ARG A 56 -1.28 31.00 -9.73
N GLU A 57 -0.02 31.32 -9.50
CA GLU A 57 1.13 30.58 -10.03
C GLU A 57 1.48 29.34 -9.17
N PHE A 58 1.14 29.38 -7.88
CA PHE A 58 1.24 28.24 -6.96
C PHE A 58 0.37 27.07 -7.43
N ASP A 59 -0.90 27.32 -7.71
CA ASP A 59 -1.85 26.29 -8.14
C ASP A 59 -1.44 25.67 -9.48
N GLN A 60 -1.01 26.48 -10.45
CA GLN A 60 -0.62 25.98 -11.77
C GLN A 60 0.65 25.13 -11.72
N THR A 61 1.67 25.57 -10.99
CA THR A 61 2.93 24.83 -10.87
C THR A 61 2.76 23.54 -10.07
N ALA A 62 1.95 23.57 -9.00
CA ALA A 62 1.56 22.39 -8.23
C ALA A 62 0.86 21.35 -9.10
N ILE A 63 -0.16 21.77 -9.87
CA ILE A 63 -0.91 20.90 -10.78
C ILE A 63 0.00 20.37 -11.89
N ALA A 64 0.84 21.21 -12.50
CA ALA A 64 1.74 20.79 -13.57
C ALA A 64 2.77 19.75 -13.09
N THR A 65 3.31 19.93 -11.87
CA THR A 65 4.24 18.96 -11.27
C THR A 65 3.54 17.62 -11.03
N PHE A 66 2.35 17.64 -10.42
CA PHE A 66 1.57 16.43 -10.19
C PHE A 66 1.20 15.72 -11.51
N GLN A 67 0.73 16.47 -12.49
CA GLN A 67 0.35 15.93 -13.79
C GLN A 67 1.55 15.30 -14.50
N HIS A 68 2.73 15.93 -14.45
CA HIS A 68 3.95 15.37 -14.99
C HIS A 68 4.30 14.00 -14.39
N GLU A 69 4.23 13.86 -13.06
CA GLU A 69 4.51 12.58 -12.39
C GLU A 69 3.45 11.51 -12.72
N VAL A 70 2.18 11.90 -12.85
CA VAL A 70 1.09 11.00 -13.29
C VAL A 70 1.31 10.56 -14.73
N ASP A 71 1.63 11.48 -15.64
CA ASP A 71 1.87 11.19 -17.05
C ASP A 71 3.10 10.29 -17.21
N PHE A 72 4.16 10.50 -16.43
CA PHE A 72 5.33 9.64 -16.42
C PHE A 72 4.96 8.17 -16.13
N ILE A 73 4.13 7.93 -15.09
CA ILE A 73 3.68 6.58 -14.73
C ILE A 73 2.77 5.99 -15.81
N ASN A 74 1.83 6.77 -16.34
CA ASN A 74 0.89 6.30 -17.36
C ASN A 74 1.54 6.00 -18.72
N ASN A 75 2.73 6.54 -18.97
CA ASN A 75 3.49 6.29 -20.20
C ASN A 75 4.59 5.21 -20.03
N LEU A 76 4.63 4.51 -18.89
CA LEU A 76 5.59 3.41 -18.72
C LEU A 76 5.34 2.28 -19.73
N PRO A 77 6.40 1.72 -20.34
CA PRO A 77 6.26 0.54 -21.17
C PRO A 77 5.74 -0.63 -20.32
N LEU A 78 4.86 -1.45 -20.90
CA LEU A 78 4.26 -2.60 -20.24
C LEU A 78 3.40 -2.25 -19.01
N LEU A 79 2.84 -1.03 -18.93
CA LEU A 79 2.01 -0.58 -17.81
C LEU A 79 0.95 -1.62 -17.39
N LEU A 80 0.20 -2.18 -18.35
CA LEU A 80 -0.81 -3.20 -18.04
C LEU A 80 -0.24 -4.44 -17.33
N LEU A 81 0.97 -4.90 -17.71
CA LEU A 81 1.61 -6.03 -17.04
C LEU A 81 2.07 -5.63 -15.64
N ILE A 82 2.60 -4.41 -15.48
CA ILE A 82 2.99 -3.87 -14.18
C ILE A 82 1.77 -3.76 -13.26
N GLU A 83 0.64 -3.27 -13.77
CA GLU A 83 -0.61 -3.18 -13.02
C GLU A 83 -1.12 -4.56 -12.62
N ILE A 84 -1.18 -5.52 -13.54
CA ILE A 84 -1.68 -6.86 -13.21
C ILE A 84 -0.76 -7.57 -12.21
N PHE A 85 0.54 -7.66 -12.48
CA PHE A 85 1.47 -8.48 -11.70
C PHE A 85 2.14 -7.75 -10.53
N GLY A 86 2.29 -6.44 -10.64
CA GLY A 86 2.87 -5.59 -9.60
C GLY A 86 1.84 -5.02 -8.62
N LEU A 87 0.58 -4.82 -9.05
CA LEU A 87 -0.46 -4.19 -8.23
C LEU A 87 -1.65 -5.11 -7.94
N TRP A 88 -2.49 -5.40 -8.94
CA TRP A 88 -3.77 -6.08 -8.75
C TRP A 88 -3.62 -7.49 -8.17
N LEU A 89 -2.72 -8.31 -8.72
CA LEU A 89 -2.52 -9.67 -8.25
C LEU A 89 -1.94 -9.70 -6.83
N PRO A 90 -0.86 -8.96 -6.48
CA PRO A 90 -0.38 -8.89 -5.10
C PRO A 90 -1.40 -8.33 -4.11
N ILE A 91 -2.14 -7.28 -4.48
CA ILE A 91 -3.21 -6.70 -3.63
C ILE A 91 -4.30 -7.74 -3.36
N ALA A 92 -4.81 -8.39 -4.40
CA ALA A 92 -5.84 -9.42 -4.25
C ALA A 92 -5.34 -10.60 -3.40
N PHE A 93 -4.13 -11.09 -3.65
CA PHE A 93 -3.55 -12.17 -2.86
C PHE A 93 -3.36 -11.78 -1.39
N HIS A 94 -2.81 -10.59 -1.14
CA HIS A 94 -2.57 -10.09 0.21
C HIS A 94 -3.87 -9.85 0.97
N SER A 95 -4.85 -9.19 0.36
CA SER A 95 -6.11 -8.82 1.03
C SER A 95 -6.96 -10.05 1.34
N LEU A 96 -7.09 -11.01 0.42
CA LEU A 96 -7.86 -12.23 0.63
C LEU A 96 -7.27 -13.09 1.75
N LEU A 97 -5.96 -13.35 1.72
CA LEU A 97 -5.29 -14.09 2.80
C LEU A 97 -5.24 -13.29 4.10
N GLY A 98 -5.13 -11.96 4.01
CA GLY A 98 -5.16 -11.05 5.15
C GLY A 98 -6.47 -11.15 5.91
N VAL A 99 -7.61 -11.10 5.21
CA VAL A 99 -8.95 -11.29 5.81
C VAL A 99 -9.07 -12.68 6.42
N TYR A 100 -8.61 -13.72 5.74
CA TYR A 100 -8.63 -15.09 6.27
C TYR A 100 -7.81 -15.22 7.57
N TYR A 101 -6.59 -14.69 7.62
CA TYR A 101 -5.77 -14.70 8.84
C TYR A 101 -6.28 -13.74 9.93
N ALA A 102 -6.96 -12.67 9.52
CA ALA A 102 -7.51 -11.69 10.43
C ALA A 102 -8.70 -12.26 11.21
N THR A 103 -9.58 -13.01 10.53
CA THR A 103 -10.78 -13.66 11.11
C THR A 103 -10.49 -14.92 11.91
N THR A 104 -9.37 -15.60 11.65
CA THR A 104 -8.96 -16.81 12.39
C THR A 104 -8.07 -16.54 13.61
N GLY A 105 -7.65 -15.28 13.81
CA GLY A 105 -6.81 -14.88 14.95
C GLY A 105 -7.62 -14.42 16.17
N LYS A 106 -7.01 -14.51 17.36
CA LYS A 106 -7.61 -14.00 18.61
C LYS A 106 -6.96 -12.66 18.97
N SER A 107 -7.77 -11.62 19.20
CA SER A 107 -7.32 -10.37 19.84
C SER A 107 -7.61 -10.43 21.34
N ASN A 108 -6.76 -9.82 22.16
CA ASN A 108 -6.96 -9.79 23.62
C ASN A 108 -6.62 -8.41 24.20
N LEU A 109 -7.28 -7.38 23.69
CA LEU A 109 -7.13 -6.01 24.21
C LEU A 109 -7.81 -5.79 25.57
N VAL A 110 -8.85 -6.59 25.87
CA VAL A 110 -9.66 -6.41 27.08
C VAL A 110 -8.93 -6.87 28.33
N ARG A 111 -8.22 -8.01 28.29
CA ARG A 111 -7.50 -8.53 29.46
C ARG A 111 -6.02 -8.15 29.47
N TYR A 112 -5.41 -7.90 28.31
CA TYR A 112 -3.99 -7.59 28.19
C TYR A 112 -3.74 -6.41 27.23
N SER A 113 -3.67 -5.21 27.76
CA SER A 113 -3.50 -3.96 27.01
C SER A 113 -2.05 -3.65 26.61
N TYR A 114 -1.26 -4.66 26.26
CA TYR A 114 0.12 -4.47 25.79
C TYR A 114 0.16 -3.80 24.41
N GLN A 115 1.24 -3.05 24.14
CA GLN A 115 1.43 -2.36 22.86
C GLN A 115 1.37 -3.29 21.66
N ASP A 116 1.90 -4.51 21.78
CA ASP A 116 1.88 -5.48 20.68
C ASP A 116 0.47 -5.98 20.35
N ASN A 117 -0.40 -6.12 21.35
CA ASN A 117 -1.81 -6.47 21.13
C ASN A 117 -2.56 -5.34 20.42
N TRP A 118 -2.21 -4.08 20.73
CA TRP A 118 -2.71 -2.90 20.02
C TRP A 118 -2.23 -2.88 18.57
N ARG A 119 -0.94 -3.02 18.31
CA ARG A 119 -0.38 -3.04 16.95
C ARG A 119 -1.00 -4.16 16.10
N TYR A 120 -1.13 -5.35 16.68
CA TYR A 120 -1.80 -6.49 16.05
C TYR A 120 -3.25 -6.21 15.70
N THR A 121 -3.99 -5.52 16.58
CA THR A 121 -5.40 -5.20 16.36
C THR A 121 -5.56 -4.07 15.35
N LEU A 122 -4.76 -3.01 15.45
CA LEU A 122 -4.75 -1.89 14.52
C LEU A 122 -4.40 -2.34 13.11
N GLN A 123 -3.40 -3.23 12.94
CA GLN A 123 -3.02 -3.77 11.62
C GLN A 123 -4.19 -4.47 10.92
N ARG A 124 -5.06 -5.18 11.66
CA ARG A 124 -6.24 -5.84 11.08
C ARG A 124 -7.31 -4.82 10.72
N TRP A 125 -7.60 -3.90 11.62
CA TRP A 125 -8.59 -2.85 11.38
C TRP A 125 -8.23 -1.97 10.19
N THR A 126 -6.97 -1.51 10.11
CA THR A 126 -6.51 -0.73 8.96
C THR A 126 -6.50 -1.55 7.69
N GLY A 127 -6.19 -2.86 7.76
CA GLY A 127 -6.32 -3.77 6.63
C GLY A 127 -7.75 -3.90 6.11
N TYR A 128 -8.74 -4.04 7.00
CA TYR A 128 -10.16 -4.09 6.61
C TYR A 128 -10.65 -2.77 6.03
N ILE A 129 -10.29 -1.64 6.66
CA ILE A 129 -10.63 -0.31 6.16
C ILE A 129 -10.02 -0.10 4.78
N GLY A 130 -8.74 -0.45 4.59
CA GLY A 130 -8.06 -0.37 3.31
C GLY A 130 -8.73 -1.21 2.22
N LEU A 131 -9.20 -2.41 2.55
CA LEU A 131 -9.94 -3.25 1.61
C LEU A 131 -11.31 -2.68 1.22
N VAL A 132 -12.00 -1.99 2.12
CA VAL A 132 -13.28 -1.33 1.80
C VAL A 132 -13.08 -0.03 1.01
N PHE A 133 -11.94 0.63 1.21
CA PHE A 133 -11.61 1.89 0.54
C PHE A 133 -11.25 1.71 -0.95
N ILE A 134 -10.57 0.61 -1.29
CA ILE A 134 -10.15 0.25 -2.65
C ILE A 134 -11.33 -0.41 -3.40
#